data_AF-A0A931XUN5-F1
#
_entry.id   AF-A0A931XUN5-F1
#
_cell.length_a   1.000
_cell.length_b   1.000
_cell.length_c   1.000
_cell.angle_alpha   90.00
_cell.angle_beta   90.00
_cell.angle_gamma   90.00
#
_symmetry.space_group_name_H-M   'P 1'
#
loop_
_entity.id
_entity.type
_entity.pdbx_description
1 polymer ?
#
loop_
_entity_poly.entity_id
_entity_poly.type
_entity_poly.pdbx_seq_one_letter_code
_entity_poly.pdbx_strand_id
1 'polypeptide(L)'
;MRSRVIGVLAAVALTFAAPANVRADAGVDGGAAKGDACSAATECASGFCVDGVCCATECAKTTSCSGGVFKPAPTCATGSCTESAGTTCAPYACSGDKCASTCSSDADCSAGNKCVGGGCRVTSRSCSADGAISIAADGTTTSCWPYACNPSDGKCYGACATDAECAKDRRCLDGRMCTDPNSTGKANADQADGACAYGASSTTPLWLALVALSLLRRR
;
A
#
# COMPACT_ATOMS: atom_id res chain seq x y z
N MET A 1 94.30 11.36 -20.95
CA MET A 1 93.19 12.02 -20.23
C MET A 1 92.06 11.02 -20.08
N ARG A 2 91.65 10.78 -18.83
CA ARG A 2 90.61 9.82 -18.45
C ARG A 2 89.23 10.43 -18.73
N SER A 3 88.38 9.77 -19.49
CA SER A 3 86.94 10.04 -19.49
C SER A 3 86.17 8.74 -19.40
N ARG A 4 85.67 8.45 -18.19
CA ARG A 4 84.63 7.46 -17.93
C ARG A 4 83.30 8.09 -18.34
N VAL A 5 82.58 7.48 -19.27
CA VAL A 5 81.16 7.79 -19.51
C VAL A 5 80.36 6.67 -18.87
N ILE A 6 79.74 7.01 -17.75
CA ILE A 6 78.75 6.22 -17.02
C ILE A 6 77.39 6.73 -17.50
N GLY A 7 76.63 5.88 -18.18
CA GLY A 7 75.32 6.20 -18.75
C GLY A 7 74.27 5.19 -18.30
N VAL A 8 73.73 5.46 -17.12
CA VAL A 8 72.52 4.97 -16.44
C VAL A 8 71.53 4.15 -17.31
N LEU A 9 71.45 2.84 -17.04
CA LEU A 9 70.30 1.99 -17.37
C LEU A 9 69.17 2.29 -16.37
N ALA A 10 68.11 2.94 -16.83
CA ALA A 10 66.90 3.17 -16.06
C ALA A 10 66.10 1.86 -15.95
N ALA A 11 66.14 1.22 -14.79
CA ALA A 11 65.22 0.13 -14.45
C ALA A 11 63.87 0.75 -14.05
N VAL A 12 62.89 0.62 -14.94
CA VAL A 12 61.48 0.93 -14.63
C VAL A 12 60.96 -0.20 -13.72
N ALA A 13 60.97 0.04 -12.41
CA ALA A 13 60.33 -0.83 -11.44
C ALA A 13 58.81 -0.62 -11.48
N LEU A 14 58.09 -1.48 -12.20
CA LEU A 14 56.65 -1.61 -12.06
C LEU A 14 56.36 -2.27 -10.70
N THR A 15 56.03 -1.45 -9.71
CA THR A 15 55.45 -1.89 -8.44
C THR A 15 54.00 -2.32 -8.67
N PHE A 16 53.80 -3.58 -9.04
CA PHE A 16 52.52 -4.25 -8.85
C PHE A 16 52.40 -4.64 -7.37
N ALA A 17 51.74 -3.78 -6.59
CA ALA A 17 51.32 -4.11 -5.25
C ALA A 17 50.12 -5.08 -5.33
N ALA A 18 50.40 -6.38 -5.25
CA ALA A 18 49.37 -7.36 -4.91
C ALA A 18 49.09 -7.28 -3.39
N PRO A 19 47.83 -7.25 -2.93
CA PRO A 19 47.55 -7.34 -1.51
C PRO A 19 47.90 -8.75 -1.02
N ALA A 20 49.04 -8.85 -0.34
CA ALA A 20 49.38 -9.99 0.49
C ALA A 20 48.45 -9.99 1.72
N ASN A 21 47.41 -10.82 1.69
CA ASN A 21 46.72 -11.22 2.91
C ASN A 21 46.25 -12.67 2.78
N VAL A 22 47.23 -13.58 2.77
CA VAL A 22 46.99 -14.99 3.06
C VAL A 22 47.81 -15.30 4.30
N ARG A 23 47.19 -15.17 5.48
CA ARG A 23 47.68 -15.85 6.69
C ARG A 23 47.33 -17.32 6.54
N ALA A 24 48.22 -18.06 5.91
CA ALA A 24 48.24 -19.51 5.90
C ALA A 24 49.04 -20.00 7.11
N ASP A 25 48.39 -20.07 8.27
CA ASP A 25 48.85 -20.91 9.37
C ASP A 25 48.24 -22.30 9.17
N ALA A 26 48.96 -23.14 8.42
CA ALA A 26 48.56 -24.49 8.05
C ALA A 26 48.67 -25.45 9.26
N GLY A 27 47.54 -25.70 9.92
CA GLY A 27 47.33 -26.85 10.79
C GLY A 27 46.59 -27.97 10.06
N VAL A 28 47.35 -28.88 9.43
CA VAL A 28 47.11 -30.30 9.05
C VAL A 28 45.75 -30.82 8.51
N ASP A 29 44.63 -30.08 8.53
CA ASP A 29 43.36 -30.43 7.85
C ASP A 29 42.80 -29.18 7.13
N GLY A 30 43.58 -28.70 6.14
CA GLY A 30 43.63 -27.31 5.65
C GLY A 30 42.46 -26.80 4.79
N GLY A 31 41.29 -26.62 5.39
CA GLY A 31 40.24 -25.75 4.85
C GLY A 31 40.09 -24.45 5.67
N ALA A 32 39.67 -23.37 5.01
CA ALA A 32 39.27 -22.11 5.61
C ALA A 32 38.17 -22.31 6.67
N ALA A 33 38.21 -21.46 7.71
CA ALA A 33 37.32 -21.55 8.85
C ALA A 33 35.93 -21.01 8.51
N LYS A 34 34.97 -21.31 9.40
CA LYS A 34 33.61 -20.80 9.31
C LYS A 34 33.61 -19.27 9.31
N GLY A 35 32.98 -18.66 8.31
CA GLY A 35 32.91 -17.21 8.15
C GLY A 35 34.02 -16.60 7.29
N ASP A 36 35.03 -17.38 6.90
CA ASP A 36 36.04 -16.94 5.94
C ASP A 36 35.45 -16.85 4.53
N ALA A 37 36.04 -15.97 3.71
CA ALA A 37 35.68 -15.88 2.30
C ALA A 37 36.15 -17.11 1.53
N CYS A 38 35.37 -17.55 0.55
CA CYS A 38 35.68 -18.69 -0.31
C CYS A 38 35.22 -18.43 -1.74
N SER A 39 35.88 -19.07 -2.71
CA SER A 39 35.46 -19.13 -4.12
C SER A 39 34.94 -20.52 -4.51
N ALA A 40 35.28 -21.55 -3.74
CA ALA A 40 34.85 -22.92 -3.97
C ALA A 40 34.62 -23.68 -2.65
N ALA A 41 33.72 -24.67 -2.68
CA ALA A 41 33.38 -25.52 -1.54
C ALA A 41 34.59 -26.23 -0.92
N THR A 42 35.56 -26.62 -1.76
CA THR A 42 36.79 -27.32 -1.34
C THR A 42 37.74 -26.45 -0.53
N GLU A 43 37.56 -25.12 -0.57
CA GLU A 43 38.36 -24.20 0.25
C GLU A 43 37.90 -24.17 1.69
N CYS A 44 36.68 -24.61 1.99
CA CYS A 44 36.12 -24.60 3.33
C CYS A 44 36.36 -25.94 4.04
N ALA A 45 36.77 -25.91 5.31
CA ALA A 45 36.93 -27.13 6.10
C ALA A 45 35.62 -27.93 6.22
N SER A 46 34.48 -27.23 6.11
CA SER A 46 33.15 -27.80 6.11
C SER A 46 32.71 -28.39 4.76
N GLY A 47 33.40 -28.07 3.66
CA GLY A 47 32.96 -28.41 2.32
C GLY A 47 31.79 -27.56 1.79
N PHE A 48 31.39 -26.49 2.48
CA PHE A 48 30.27 -25.64 2.09
C PHE A 48 30.70 -24.19 1.89
N CYS A 49 30.81 -23.77 0.63
CA CYS A 49 30.96 -22.36 0.25
C CYS A 49 29.61 -21.82 -0.22
N VAL A 50 28.98 -20.95 0.57
CA VAL A 50 27.65 -20.38 0.30
C VAL A 50 27.78 -18.87 0.24
N ASP A 51 27.35 -18.26 -0.87
CA ASP A 51 27.44 -16.82 -1.13
C ASP A 51 28.85 -16.23 -0.92
N GLY A 52 29.89 -17.03 -1.18
CA GLY A 52 31.29 -16.64 -1.01
C GLY A 52 31.80 -16.70 0.42
N VAL A 53 31.07 -17.36 1.34
CA VAL A 53 31.44 -17.54 2.74
C VAL A 53 31.42 -19.02 3.13
N CYS A 54 32.45 -19.46 3.85
CA CYS A 54 32.55 -20.82 4.38
C CYS A 54 31.53 -21.04 5.49
N CYS A 55 30.53 -21.88 5.23
CA CYS A 55 29.44 -22.14 6.15
C CYS A 55 29.60 -23.46 6.90
N ALA A 56 29.08 -23.57 8.11
CA ALA A 56 29.14 -24.82 8.87
C ALA A 56 28.41 -25.99 8.18
N THR A 57 27.35 -25.68 7.43
CA THR A 57 26.47 -26.61 6.73
C THR A 57 25.95 -25.99 5.44
N GLU A 58 25.38 -26.77 4.53
CA GLU A 58 24.64 -26.21 3.38
C GLU A 58 23.42 -25.43 3.89
N CYS A 59 23.31 -24.15 3.49
CA CYS A 59 22.11 -23.37 3.78
C CYS A 59 20.97 -23.82 2.88
N ALA A 60 19.75 -23.85 3.43
CA ALA A 60 18.57 -24.19 2.66
C ALA A 60 18.49 -23.24 1.44
N LYS A 61 18.52 -23.79 0.22
CA LYS A 61 18.42 -22.98 -1.00
C LYS A 61 16.98 -22.63 -1.38
N THR A 62 16.03 -23.05 -0.54
CA THR A 62 14.60 -22.91 -0.83
C THR A 62 14.10 -21.56 -0.37
N THR A 63 13.79 -20.72 -1.33
CA THR A 63 12.80 -19.65 -1.19
C THR A 63 11.46 -20.24 -0.78
N SER A 64 10.70 -19.52 0.03
CA SER A 64 9.38 -19.98 0.43
C SER A 64 8.37 -18.85 0.53
N CYS A 65 7.13 -19.18 0.19
CA CYS A 65 5.97 -18.35 0.42
C CYS A 65 5.14 -18.97 1.54
N SER A 66 4.97 -18.25 2.65
CA SER A 66 4.10 -18.69 3.73
C SER A 66 3.34 -17.51 4.32
N GLY A 67 2.02 -17.64 4.43
CA GLY A 67 1.15 -16.58 4.95
C GLY A 67 1.18 -15.27 4.14
N GLY A 68 1.47 -15.32 2.83
CA GLY A 68 1.61 -14.13 1.99
C GLY A 68 2.92 -13.36 2.19
N VAL A 69 3.90 -13.95 2.89
CA VAL A 69 5.24 -13.40 3.06
C VAL A 69 6.21 -14.23 2.21
N PHE A 70 6.94 -13.55 1.33
CA PHE A 70 8.04 -14.12 0.59
C PHE A 70 9.29 -14.13 1.49
N LYS A 71 9.86 -15.32 1.69
CA LYS A 71 11.13 -15.51 2.39
C LYS A 71 12.22 -15.84 1.36
N PRO A 72 13.25 -14.99 1.22
CA PRO A 72 14.42 -15.31 0.42
C PRO A 72 15.13 -16.56 0.99
N ALA A 73 15.97 -17.20 0.18
CA ALA A 73 16.87 -18.22 0.69
C ALA A 73 17.76 -17.63 1.80
N PRO A 74 18.02 -18.38 2.90
CA PRO A 74 19.01 -17.99 3.89
C PRO A 74 20.40 -17.90 3.28
N THR A 75 21.14 -16.87 3.66
CA THR A 75 22.53 -16.64 3.25
C THR A 75 23.48 -17.08 4.36
N CYS A 76 24.73 -17.37 4.00
CA CYS A 76 25.74 -17.64 5.03
C CYS A 76 26.42 -16.35 5.48
N ALA A 77 26.25 -16.00 6.75
CA ALA A 77 26.98 -14.89 7.36
C ALA A 77 27.69 -15.39 8.62
N THR A 78 28.97 -15.03 8.78
CA THR A 78 29.81 -15.44 9.92
C THR A 78 29.89 -16.97 10.12
N GLY A 79 29.73 -17.72 9.02
CA GLY A 79 29.85 -19.17 9.01
C GLY A 79 28.63 -19.94 9.53
N SER A 80 27.50 -19.26 9.72
CA SER A 80 26.20 -19.85 10.02
C SER A 80 25.15 -19.34 9.03
N CYS A 81 24.16 -20.17 8.74
CA CYS A 81 23.04 -19.77 7.89
C CYS A 81 22.15 -18.78 8.65
N THR A 82 22.01 -17.59 8.09
CA THR A 82 21.14 -16.55 8.60
C THR A 82 19.88 -16.48 7.77
N GLU A 83 18.73 -16.59 8.44
CA GLU A 83 17.42 -16.41 7.81
C GLU A 83 17.29 -14.98 7.28
N SER A 84 16.91 -14.87 6.01
CA SER A 84 16.67 -13.58 5.37
C SER A 84 15.34 -13.00 5.86
N ALA A 85 15.30 -11.67 6.06
CA ALA A 85 14.06 -10.98 6.40
C ALA A 85 13.02 -11.19 5.29
N GLY A 86 11.82 -11.64 5.67
CA GLY A 86 10.73 -11.84 4.73
C GLY A 86 10.10 -10.53 4.29
N THR A 87 9.60 -10.50 3.05
CA THR A 87 8.87 -9.37 2.47
C THR A 87 7.40 -9.72 2.34
N THR A 88 6.51 -8.87 2.86
CA THR A 88 5.06 -9.03 2.68
C THR A 88 4.65 -8.76 1.23
N CYS A 89 3.95 -9.69 0.60
CA CYS A 89 3.55 -9.56 -0.81
C CYS A 89 2.26 -8.76 -1.03
N ALA A 90 1.54 -8.41 0.03
CA ALA A 90 0.29 -7.67 -0.08
C ALA A 90 0.49 -6.36 -0.88
N PRO A 91 -0.40 -6.06 -1.85
CA PRO A 91 -1.72 -6.67 -2.09
C PRO A 91 -1.73 -7.93 -2.97
N TYR A 92 -0.57 -8.37 -3.46
CA TYR A 92 -0.44 -9.52 -4.35
C TYR A 92 -0.20 -10.83 -3.58
N ALA A 93 -0.59 -11.95 -4.17
CA ALA A 93 -0.29 -13.25 -3.61
C ALA A 93 1.21 -13.56 -3.73
N CYS A 94 1.71 -14.28 -2.73
CA CYS A 94 3.03 -14.88 -2.79
C CYS A 94 2.89 -16.18 -3.60
N SER A 95 3.55 -16.27 -4.76
CA SER A 95 3.44 -17.43 -5.65
C SER A 95 4.82 -17.95 -6.02
N GLY A 96 5.16 -19.13 -5.51
CA GLY A 96 6.47 -19.76 -5.67
C GLY A 96 7.57 -19.00 -4.93
N ASP A 97 8.51 -18.44 -5.68
CA ASP A 97 9.73 -17.82 -5.17
C ASP A 97 9.72 -16.29 -5.28
N LYS A 98 8.54 -15.68 -5.44
CA LYS A 98 8.39 -14.22 -5.47
C LYS A 98 6.97 -13.78 -5.18
N CYS A 99 6.82 -12.51 -4.81
CA CYS A 99 5.53 -11.84 -4.84
C CYS A 99 5.10 -11.63 -6.30
N ALA A 100 3.82 -11.88 -6.59
CA ALA A 100 3.26 -11.47 -7.88
C ALA A 100 3.29 -9.94 -8.00
N SER A 101 3.43 -9.46 -9.23
CA SER A 101 3.41 -8.01 -9.57
C SER A 101 2.20 -7.62 -10.41
N THR A 102 1.53 -8.61 -10.99
CA THR A 102 0.30 -8.49 -11.76
C THR A 102 -0.62 -9.63 -11.37
N CYS A 103 -1.91 -9.50 -11.70
CA CYS A 103 -2.88 -10.56 -11.50
C CYS A 103 -3.59 -10.88 -12.81
N SER A 104 -3.92 -12.14 -13.01
CA SER A 104 -4.85 -12.60 -14.05
C SER A 104 -6.17 -13.06 -13.44
N SER A 105 -6.14 -13.43 -12.16
CA SER A 105 -7.26 -13.93 -11.39
C SER A 105 -7.16 -13.48 -9.93
N ASP A 106 -8.26 -13.61 -9.19
CA ASP A 106 -8.30 -13.30 -7.76
C ASP A 106 -7.33 -14.15 -6.91
N ALA A 107 -6.93 -15.32 -7.40
CA ALA A 107 -5.96 -16.18 -6.72
C ALA A 107 -4.54 -15.60 -6.73
N ASP A 108 -4.25 -14.69 -7.66
CA ASP A 108 -2.97 -13.98 -7.73
C ASP A 108 -2.90 -12.81 -6.74
N CYS A 109 -3.98 -12.59 -5.97
CA CYS A 109 -4.10 -11.54 -4.99
C CYS A 109 -4.08 -12.11 -3.57
N SER A 110 -3.49 -11.37 -2.63
CA SER A 110 -3.52 -11.79 -1.24
C SER A 110 -4.96 -11.78 -0.70
N ALA A 111 -5.22 -12.54 0.37
CA ALA A 111 -6.56 -12.64 0.94
C ALA A 111 -7.19 -11.24 1.18
N GLY A 112 -8.43 -11.05 0.72
CA GLY A 112 -9.15 -9.77 0.78
C GLY A 112 -8.94 -8.85 -0.42
N ASN A 113 -8.10 -9.24 -1.38
CA ASN A 113 -7.90 -8.53 -2.65
C ASN A 113 -8.52 -9.29 -3.84
N LYS A 114 -8.89 -8.57 -4.89
CA LYS A 114 -9.41 -9.08 -6.16
C LYS A 114 -8.60 -8.55 -7.32
N CYS A 115 -8.57 -9.32 -8.40
CA CYS A 115 -7.90 -8.92 -9.60
C CYS A 115 -8.79 -8.04 -10.47
N VAL A 116 -8.42 -6.77 -10.64
CA VAL A 116 -9.17 -5.80 -11.45
C VAL A 116 -8.21 -5.07 -12.38
N GLY A 117 -8.39 -5.21 -13.69
CA GLY A 117 -7.56 -4.54 -14.69
C GLY A 117 -6.07 -4.91 -14.62
N GLY A 118 -5.74 -6.13 -14.19
CA GLY A 118 -4.35 -6.59 -14.05
C GLY A 118 -3.65 -6.20 -12.74
N GLY A 119 -4.34 -5.46 -11.87
CA GLY A 119 -3.85 -5.10 -10.53
C GLY A 119 -4.69 -5.71 -9.41
N CYS A 120 -4.03 -6.16 -8.35
CA CYS A 120 -4.73 -6.55 -7.12
C CYS A 120 -5.21 -5.30 -6.41
N ARG A 121 -6.53 -5.19 -6.27
CA ARG A 121 -7.22 -4.14 -5.50
C ARG A 121 -7.82 -4.79 -4.28
N VAL A 122 -7.94 -4.05 -3.19
CA VAL A 122 -8.70 -4.53 -2.03
C VAL A 122 -10.14 -4.85 -2.46
N THR A 123 -10.89 -5.60 -1.68
CA THR A 123 -12.36 -5.66 -1.82
C THR A 123 -13.09 -5.21 -0.58
N SER A 124 -12.39 -5.26 0.54
CA SER A 124 -12.79 -4.57 1.75
C SER A 124 -12.78 -3.07 1.48
N ARG A 125 -13.94 -2.45 1.66
CA ARG A 125 -14.01 -1.02 1.89
C ARG A 125 -13.41 -0.74 3.26
N SER A 126 -12.80 0.41 3.42
CA SER A 126 -12.37 0.92 4.73
C SER A 126 -13.13 2.21 5.03
N CYS A 127 -13.24 2.55 6.30
CA CYS A 127 -13.78 3.84 6.70
C CYS A 127 -12.65 4.85 6.84
N SER A 128 -12.92 6.10 6.44
CA SER A 128 -12.07 7.23 6.82
C SER A 128 -12.03 7.38 8.36
N ALA A 129 -10.98 8.03 8.87
CA ALA A 129 -10.74 8.16 10.32
C ALA A 129 -11.90 8.86 11.07
N ASP A 130 -12.62 9.73 10.38
CA ASP A 130 -13.82 10.43 10.86
C ASP A 130 -15.11 9.61 10.73
N GLY A 131 -15.05 8.42 10.13
CA GLY A 131 -16.19 7.53 9.93
C GLY A 131 -17.26 8.06 8.97
N ALA A 132 -17.03 9.17 8.27
CA ALA A 132 -18.02 9.77 7.38
C ALA A 132 -17.91 9.32 5.92
N ILE A 133 -16.82 8.64 5.56
CA ILE A 133 -16.50 8.25 4.19
C ILE A 133 -16.21 6.76 4.14
N SER A 134 -16.90 6.07 3.23
CA SER A 134 -16.55 4.72 2.78
C SER A 134 -15.52 4.84 1.67
N ILE A 135 -14.32 4.37 1.93
CA ILE A 135 -13.23 4.31 0.95
C ILE A 135 -13.31 2.93 0.32
N ALA A 136 -13.72 2.91 -0.95
CA ALA A 136 -13.64 1.71 -1.75
C ALA A 136 -12.17 1.36 -2.01
N ALA A 137 -11.98 0.11 -2.36
CA ALA A 137 -10.65 -0.46 -2.48
C ALA A 137 -9.82 0.01 -3.68
N ASP A 138 -10.48 0.64 -4.65
CA ASP A 138 -9.86 1.39 -5.74
C ASP A 138 -9.45 2.82 -5.33
N GLY A 139 -9.67 3.18 -4.07
CA GLY A 139 -9.48 4.53 -3.53
C GLY A 139 -10.68 5.45 -3.75
N THR A 140 -11.74 4.98 -4.42
CA THR A 140 -12.94 5.78 -4.64
C THR A 140 -13.65 6.03 -3.31
N THR A 141 -13.84 7.29 -2.96
CA THR A 141 -14.51 7.69 -1.74
C THR A 141 -16.00 7.88 -1.97
N THR A 142 -16.82 7.26 -1.12
CA THR A 142 -18.28 7.48 -1.06
C THR A 142 -18.60 8.19 0.24
N SER A 143 -19.23 9.35 0.17
CA SER A 143 -19.76 10.01 1.37
C SER A 143 -20.91 9.18 1.95
N CYS A 144 -20.83 8.86 3.23
CA CYS A 144 -21.86 8.12 3.94
C CYS A 144 -22.95 9.03 4.53
N TRP A 145 -22.75 10.34 4.48
CA TRP A 145 -23.66 11.31 5.06
C TRP A 145 -25.10 11.11 4.56
N PRO A 146 -26.11 11.05 5.45
CA PRO A 146 -26.11 11.40 6.88
C PRO A 146 -25.72 10.26 7.85
N TYR A 147 -25.36 9.09 7.33
CA TYR A 147 -25.02 7.90 8.09
C TYR A 147 -23.50 7.76 8.30
N ALA A 148 -23.10 6.94 9.27
CA ALA A 148 -21.70 6.57 9.47
C ALA A 148 -21.28 5.47 8.48
N CYS A 149 -19.98 5.34 8.29
CA CYS A 149 -19.35 4.18 7.69
C CYS A 149 -19.23 3.07 8.75
N ASN A 150 -19.73 1.89 8.44
CA ASN A 150 -19.65 0.70 9.28
C ASN A 150 -18.21 0.16 9.29
N PRO A 151 -17.54 0.12 10.44
CA PRO A 151 -16.15 -0.33 10.53
C PRO A 151 -15.96 -1.82 10.26
N SER A 152 -17.04 -2.63 10.31
CA SER A 152 -16.97 -4.08 10.12
C SER A 152 -16.89 -4.49 8.64
N ASP A 153 -17.55 -3.74 7.74
CA ASP A 153 -17.59 -4.06 6.31
C ASP A 153 -17.19 -2.88 5.40
N GLY A 154 -16.93 -1.72 5.99
CA GLY A 154 -16.55 -0.48 5.32
C GLY A 154 -17.67 0.17 4.51
N LYS A 155 -18.93 -0.28 4.64
CA LYS A 155 -20.07 0.28 3.90
C LYS A 155 -20.75 1.38 4.72
N CYS A 156 -21.41 2.30 4.04
CA CYS A 156 -22.28 3.26 4.72
C CYS A 156 -23.51 2.54 5.28
N TYR A 157 -23.91 2.86 6.50
CA TYR A 157 -25.20 2.41 7.01
C TYR A 157 -26.33 2.98 6.15
N GLY A 158 -27.40 2.20 5.97
CA GLY A 158 -28.62 2.63 5.28
C GLY A 158 -29.76 2.99 6.23
N ALA A 159 -29.60 2.65 7.51
CA ALA A 159 -30.50 2.92 8.61
C ALA A 159 -29.69 2.93 9.91
N CYS A 160 -30.23 3.51 10.97
CA CYS A 160 -29.63 3.51 12.29
C CYS A 160 -30.55 2.79 13.27
N ALA A 161 -30.02 2.00 14.18
CA ALA A 161 -30.66 1.58 15.42
C ALA A 161 -30.21 2.47 16.59
N THR A 162 -29.02 3.06 16.50
CA THR A 162 -28.37 3.88 17.53
C THR A 162 -27.70 5.12 16.92
N ASP A 163 -27.44 6.13 17.76
CA ASP A 163 -26.74 7.35 17.34
C ASP A 163 -25.32 7.09 16.80
N ALA A 164 -24.70 5.97 17.15
CA ALA A 164 -23.36 5.59 16.70
C ALA A 164 -23.31 5.19 15.20
N GLU A 165 -24.46 4.83 14.61
CA GLU A 165 -24.56 4.48 13.19
C GLU A 165 -24.83 5.72 12.31
N CYS A 166 -24.94 6.88 12.94
CA CYS A 166 -25.10 8.16 12.27
C CYS A 166 -23.76 8.89 12.14
N ALA A 167 -23.66 9.75 11.12
CA ALA A 167 -22.48 10.61 10.98
C ALA A 167 -22.29 11.46 12.25
N LYS A 168 -21.05 11.94 12.48
CA LYS A 168 -20.76 12.80 13.63
C LYS A 168 -21.77 13.95 13.72
N ASP A 169 -22.26 14.21 14.93
CA ASP A 169 -23.27 15.24 15.24
C ASP A 169 -24.68 14.97 14.68
N ARG A 170 -25.01 13.72 14.32
CA ARG A 170 -26.37 13.27 13.99
C ARG A 170 -26.92 12.36 15.09
N ARG A 171 -28.24 12.27 15.18
CA ARG A 171 -28.94 11.33 16.07
C ARG A 171 -29.89 10.45 15.29
N CYS A 172 -30.05 9.24 15.77
CA CYS A 172 -30.97 8.28 15.21
C CYS A 172 -32.40 8.58 15.67
N LEU A 173 -33.28 8.90 14.73
CA LEU A 173 -34.70 9.10 14.96
C LEU A 173 -35.46 7.84 14.57
N ASP A 174 -36.29 7.35 15.51
CA ASP A 174 -37.17 6.19 15.36
C ASP A 174 -36.49 4.90 14.87
N GLY A 175 -35.18 4.75 15.10
CA GLY A 175 -34.44 3.56 14.69
C GLY A 175 -34.43 3.35 13.17
N ARG A 176 -34.49 4.44 12.38
CA ARG A 176 -34.44 4.34 10.91
C ARG A 176 -33.63 5.44 10.23
N MET A 177 -33.67 6.67 10.73
CA MET A 177 -33.11 7.81 10.02
C MET A 177 -32.18 8.66 10.88
N CYS A 178 -31.06 9.09 10.31
CA CYS A 178 -30.14 10.01 10.99
C CYS A 178 -30.56 11.45 10.70
N THR A 179 -30.89 12.19 11.76
CA THR A 179 -31.34 13.60 11.69
C THR A 179 -30.40 14.49 12.48
N ASP A 180 -30.49 15.81 12.29
CA ASP A 180 -29.73 16.71 13.16
C ASP A 180 -30.34 16.63 14.56
N PRO A 181 -29.54 16.59 15.63
CA PRO A 181 -30.04 16.61 17.01
C PRO A 181 -30.89 17.84 17.31
N ASN A 182 -30.76 18.90 16.50
CA ASN A 182 -31.52 20.13 16.58
C ASN A 182 -32.73 20.16 15.61
N SER A 183 -33.00 19.07 14.91
CA SER A 183 -34.21 18.91 14.09
C SER A 183 -35.45 18.57 14.93
N THR A 184 -35.37 18.57 16.28
CA THR A 184 -36.51 18.31 17.17
C THR A 184 -37.67 19.21 16.77
N GLY A 185 -38.60 18.64 16.00
CA GLY A 185 -39.85 19.22 15.61
C GLY A 185 -39.87 20.75 15.46
N LYS A 186 -39.37 21.27 14.33
CA LYS A 186 -40.16 22.31 13.64
C LYS A 186 -41.39 21.66 13.02
N ALA A 187 -42.19 20.97 13.83
CA ALA A 187 -43.60 20.85 13.57
C ALA A 187 -44.18 22.24 13.90
N ASN A 188 -44.28 23.11 12.90
CA ASN A 188 -45.02 24.37 12.97
C ASN A 188 -44.67 25.34 14.12
N ALA A 189 -43.50 25.98 14.03
CA ALA A 189 -43.34 27.36 14.48
C ALA A 189 -42.22 27.98 13.63
N ASP A 190 -42.43 29.18 13.12
CA ASP A 190 -41.46 29.97 12.35
C ASP A 190 -41.21 29.52 10.88
N GLN A 191 -42.26 29.70 10.07
CA GLN A 191 -42.16 30.40 8.78
C GLN A 191 -41.95 31.91 8.99
N ALA A 192 -40.91 32.28 9.73
CA ALA A 192 -40.38 33.62 9.96
C ALA A 192 -38.95 33.35 10.46
N ASP A 193 -37.85 33.57 9.76
CA ASP A 193 -37.49 34.58 8.80
C ASP A 193 -36.38 33.99 7.92
N GLY A 194 -36.54 34.03 6.60
CA GLY A 194 -35.60 33.40 5.68
C GLY A 194 -36.13 33.39 4.26
N ALA A 195 -36.32 34.58 3.69
CA ALA A 195 -36.73 34.79 2.32
C ALA A 195 -35.70 34.22 1.33
N CYS A 196 -35.81 32.92 1.03
CA CYS A 196 -35.46 32.40 -0.28
C CYS A 196 -36.78 32.21 -1.04
N ALA A 197 -37.27 33.31 -1.61
CA ALA A 197 -38.30 33.26 -2.62
C ALA A 197 -37.79 32.41 -3.80
N TYR A 198 -38.10 31.11 -3.79
CA TYR A 198 -38.27 30.41 -5.05
C TYR A 198 -39.32 31.21 -5.80
N GLY A 199 -38.90 31.82 -6.91
CA GLY A 199 -39.77 32.62 -7.76
C GLY A 199 -41.05 31.84 -8.06
N ALA A 200 -42.11 32.21 -7.38
CA ALA A 200 -43.46 31.89 -7.80
C ALA A 200 -43.61 32.60 -9.15
N SER A 201 -43.52 31.82 -10.23
CA SER A 201 -43.91 32.26 -11.55
C SER A 201 -45.32 32.83 -11.46
N SER A 202 -45.42 34.16 -11.43
CA SER A 202 -46.69 34.86 -11.57
C SER A 202 -47.13 34.71 -13.02
N THR A 203 -47.72 33.56 -13.34
CA THR A 203 -48.54 33.41 -14.54
C THR A 203 -49.82 34.18 -14.30
N THR A 204 -49.76 35.51 -14.41
CA THR A 204 -50.94 36.33 -14.63
C THR A 204 -51.61 35.81 -15.90
N PRO A 205 -52.85 35.29 -15.84
CA PRO A 205 -53.57 34.91 -17.05
C PRO A 205 -53.88 36.19 -17.82
N LEU A 206 -53.18 36.37 -18.94
CA LEU A 206 -53.29 37.47 -19.91
C LEU A 206 -54.71 37.68 -20.51
N TRP A 207 -55.70 36.87 -20.12
CA TRP A 207 -57.07 36.95 -20.61
C TRP A 207 -57.90 38.09 -20.00
N LEU A 208 -57.51 38.65 -18.85
CA LEU A 208 -58.26 39.77 -18.25
C LEU A 208 -57.89 41.15 -18.80
N ALA A 209 -56.81 41.28 -19.58
CA ALA A 209 -56.43 42.56 -20.20
C ALA A 209 -57.17 42.86 -21.52
N LEU A 210 -57.81 41.86 -22.16
CA LEU A 210 -58.51 42.05 -23.44
C LEU A 210 -59.98 42.47 -23.32
N VAL A 211 -60.57 42.39 -22.12
CA VAL A 211 -61.98 42.81 -21.91
C VAL A 211 -62.08 44.32 -21.62
N ALA A 212 -61.01 44.97 -21.14
CA ALA A 212 -61.02 46.41 -20.86
C ALA A 212 -60.88 47.29 -22.13
N LEU A 213 -60.33 46.77 -23.23
CA LEU A 213 -60.19 47.54 -24.49
C LEU A 213 -61.40 47.45 -25.43
N SER A 214 -62.36 46.56 -25.20
CA SER A 214 -63.54 46.40 -26.06
C SER A 214 -64.71 47.32 -25.70
N LEU A 215 -64.67 47.99 -24.54
CA LEU A 215 -65.72 48.92 -24.09
C LEU A 215 -65.42 50.41 -24.37
N LEU A 216 -64.25 50.75 -24.91
CA LEU A 216 -63.89 52.13 -25.33
C LEU A 216 -64.03 52.38 -26.84
N ARG A 217 -64.50 51.40 -27.62
CA ARG A 217 -64.66 51.54 -29.09
C ARG A 217 -66.12 51.56 -29.57
N ARG A 218 -67.08 51.71 -28.66
CA ARG A 218 -68.50 51.99 -28.98
C ARG A 218 -68.98 53.24 -28.25
N ARG A 219 -68.38 54.39 -28.57
CA ARG A 219 -69.04 55.69 -28.65
C ARG A 219 -68.39 56.47 -29.77
#